data_AF-A0A7I7LIT7-F1
#
_entry.id   AF-A0A7I7LIT7-F1
#
_cell.length_a   1.000
_cell.length_b   1.000
_cell.length_c   1.000
_cell.angle_alpha   90.00
_cell.angle_beta   90.00
_cell.angle_gamma   90.00
#
_symmetry.space_group_name_H-M   'P 1'
#
loop_
_entity.id
_entity.type
_entity.pdbx_description
1 polymer ?
#
loop_
_entity_poly.entity_id
_entity_poly.type
_entity_poly.pdbx_seq_one_letter_code
_entity_poly.pdbx_strand_id
1 'polypeptide(L)'
;MPVSLGALTAGADPLTVSAMREFGYHLGLAFQILDDIVGIWGDPSVTGKPVGSDLARRKKTLPVIAALECGSSAALKLAELYRSTEPMTANDVAWASELIEAAGGRKAAWRHADELMDAALAALPDQLGSADLI
;
A
#
# COMPACT_ATOMS: atom_id res chain seq x y z
N MET A 1 12.51 -0.15 -11.02
CA MET A 1 13.34 -0.84 -12.03
C MET A 1 12.74 -0.83 -13.44
N PRO A 2 11.43 -1.09 -13.70
CA PRO A 2 10.92 -1.08 -15.08
C PRO A 2 10.93 0.32 -15.73
N VAL A 3 10.58 1.37 -14.98
CA VAL A 3 10.44 2.74 -15.52
C VAL A 3 11.79 3.34 -15.96
N SER A 4 12.84 3.17 -15.15
CA SER A 4 14.20 3.62 -15.50
C SER A 4 14.80 2.86 -16.69
N LEU A 5 14.43 1.58 -16.87
CA LEU A 5 14.85 0.79 -18.02
C LEU A 5 14.21 1.32 -19.32
N GLY A 6 12.93 1.70 -19.29
CA GLY A 6 12.26 2.35 -20.40
C GLY A 6 12.92 3.68 -20.81
N ALA A 7 13.27 4.52 -19.84
CA ALA A 7 13.97 5.78 -20.09
C ALA A 7 15.36 5.57 -20.72
N LEU A 8 16.13 4.59 -20.22
CA LEU A 8 17.41 4.22 -20.80
C LEU A 8 17.29 3.75 -22.25
N THR A 9 16.28 2.93 -22.56
CA THR A 9 16.04 2.45 -23.93
C THR A 9 15.56 3.56 -24.88
N ALA A 10 14.99 4.64 -24.35
CA ALA A 10 14.57 5.81 -25.11
C ALA A 10 15.70 6.83 -25.33
N GLY A 11 16.92 6.57 -24.84
CA GLY A 11 18.07 7.46 -24.98
C GLY A 11 18.00 8.71 -24.09
N ALA A 12 17.23 8.65 -22.99
CA ALA A 12 17.10 9.77 -22.06
C ALA A 12 18.43 10.09 -21.38
N ASP A 13 18.61 11.37 -21.01
CA ASP A 13 19.81 11.82 -20.32
C ASP A 13 19.89 11.25 -18.88
N PRO A 14 21.08 11.25 -18.25
CA PRO A 14 21.27 10.68 -16.91
C PRO A 14 20.38 11.29 -15.82
N LEU A 15 20.02 12.58 -15.91
CA LEU A 15 19.15 13.23 -14.94
C LEU A 15 17.72 12.69 -15.08
N THR A 16 17.22 12.57 -16.31
CA THR A 16 15.91 11.97 -16.60
C THR A 16 15.84 10.51 -16.16
N VAL A 17 16.89 9.72 -16.41
CA VAL A 17 16.95 8.32 -15.94
C VAL A 17 16.92 8.23 -14.42
N SER A 18 17.63 9.13 -13.71
CA SER A 18 17.62 9.19 -12.25
C SER A 18 16.25 9.59 -11.70
N ALA A 19 15.62 10.62 -12.29
CA ALA A 19 14.26 11.06 -11.94
C ALA A 19 13.24 9.93 -12.11
N MET A 20 13.30 9.22 -13.24
CA MET A 20 12.43 8.07 -13.54
C MET A 20 12.64 6.89 -12.58
N ARG A 21 13.86 6.72 -12.08
CA ARG A 21 14.16 5.70 -11.07
C ARG A 21 13.50 6.04 -9.73
N GLU A 22 13.65 7.27 -9.26
CA GLU A 22 13.05 7.75 -8.01
C GLU A 22 11.52 7.75 -8.08
N PHE A 23 10.96 8.26 -9.17
CA PHE A 23 9.52 8.18 -9.46
C PHE A 23 9.02 6.73 -9.37
N GLY A 24 9.65 5.81 -10.10
CA GLY A 24 9.23 4.42 -10.13
C GLY A 24 9.42 3.70 -8.79
N TYR A 25 10.35 4.15 -7.95
CA TYR A 25 10.55 3.61 -6.61
C TYR A 25 9.39 3.99 -5.68
N HIS A 26 9.09 5.29 -5.55
CA HIS A 26 8.00 5.77 -4.71
C HIS A 26 6.63 5.27 -5.19
N LEU A 27 6.39 5.31 -6.50
CA LEU A 27 5.14 4.78 -7.08
C LEU A 27 4.96 3.29 -6.78
N GLY A 28 6.04 2.50 -6.89
CA GLY A 28 5.99 1.08 -6.59
C GLY A 28 5.63 0.79 -5.13
N LEU A 29 6.16 1.57 -4.19
CA LEU A 29 5.82 1.47 -2.78
C LEU A 29 4.37 1.88 -2.50
N ALA A 30 3.92 3.01 -3.07
CA ALA A 30 2.53 3.46 -2.95
C ALA A 30 1.56 2.39 -3.48
N PHE A 31 1.86 1.81 -4.64
CA PHE A 31 1.08 0.73 -5.23
C PHE A 31 0.97 -0.49 -4.30
N GLN A 32 2.07 -0.90 -3.67
CA GLN A 32 2.05 -2.05 -2.76
C GLN A 32 1.18 -1.80 -1.53
N ILE A 33 1.16 -0.57 -1.00
CA ILE A 33 0.30 -0.19 0.13
C ILE A 33 -1.17 -0.17 -0.29
N LEU A 34 -1.47 0.33 -1.48
CA LEU A 34 -2.82 0.31 -2.03
C LEU A 34 -3.30 -1.13 -2.27
N ASP A 35 -2.43 -2.01 -2.78
CA ASP A 35 -2.73 -3.45 -2.93
C ASP A 35 -3.01 -4.10 -1.57
N ASP A 36 -2.25 -3.77 -0.53
CA ASP A 36 -2.50 -4.22 0.85
C ASP A 36 -3.87 -3.73 1.39
N ILE A 37 -4.26 -2.49 1.08
CA ILE A 37 -5.58 -1.94 1.43
C ILE A 37 -6.69 -2.72 0.69
N VAL A 38 -6.53 -2.95 -0.61
CA VAL A 38 -7.48 -3.74 -1.40
C VAL A 38 -7.53 -5.20 -0.93
N GLY A 39 -6.41 -5.77 -0.49
CA GLY A 39 -6.35 -7.12 0.06
C GLY A 39 -7.18 -7.33 1.34
N ILE A 40 -7.43 -6.24 2.09
CA ILE A 40 -8.22 -6.25 3.33
C ILE A 40 -9.67 -5.81 3.09
N TRP A 41 -9.89 -4.70 2.38
CA TRP A 41 -11.22 -4.06 2.24
C TRP A 41 -11.79 -4.10 0.82
N GLY A 42 -11.11 -4.73 -0.14
CA GLY A 42 -11.54 -4.74 -1.54
C GLY A 42 -12.86 -5.47 -1.76
N ASP A 43 -13.65 -4.94 -2.70
CA ASP A 43 -14.91 -5.55 -3.12
C ASP A 43 -14.63 -6.88 -3.86
N PRO A 44 -15.22 -8.02 -3.44
CA PRO A 44 -15.05 -9.30 -4.11
C PRO A 44 -15.48 -9.29 -5.58
N SER A 45 -16.46 -8.46 -5.95
CA SER A 45 -16.93 -8.33 -7.33
C SER A 45 -15.88 -7.73 -8.27
N VAL A 46 -14.95 -6.94 -7.73
CA VAL A 46 -13.85 -6.30 -8.47
C VAL A 46 -12.56 -7.11 -8.35
N THR A 47 -12.26 -7.60 -7.16
CA THR A 47 -10.98 -8.29 -6.86
C THR A 47 -10.97 -9.77 -7.23
N GLY A 48 -12.16 -10.39 -7.36
CA GLY A 48 -12.31 -11.83 -7.56
C GLY A 48 -11.87 -12.69 -6.36
N LYS A 49 -11.57 -12.08 -5.21
CA LYS A 49 -11.12 -12.74 -3.98
C LYS A 49 -12.09 -12.43 -2.82
N PRO A 50 -12.16 -13.30 -1.79
CA PRO A 50 -12.90 -12.97 -0.57
C PRO A 50 -12.37 -11.70 0.11
N VAL A 51 -13.25 -10.90 0.70
CA VAL A 51 -12.87 -9.76 1.56
C VAL A 51 -11.94 -10.24 2.67
N GLY A 52 -10.90 -9.46 2.97
CA GLY A 52 -9.97 -9.78 4.05
C GLY A 52 -9.10 -11.01 3.77
N SER A 53 -8.87 -11.36 2.50
CA SER A 53 -8.02 -12.50 2.13
C SER A 53 -6.60 -12.41 2.69
N ASP A 54 -6.06 -11.20 2.84
CA ASP A 54 -4.76 -10.97 3.47
C ASP A 54 -4.80 -11.19 4.99
N LEU A 55 -5.91 -10.85 5.65
CA LEU A 55 -6.11 -11.12 7.09
C LEU A 55 -6.26 -12.61 7.36
N ALA A 56 -7.02 -13.33 6.52
CA ALA A 56 -7.16 -14.78 6.63
C ALA A 56 -5.80 -15.52 6.56
N ARG A 57 -4.85 -14.95 5.80
CA ARG A 57 -3.46 -15.43 5.69
C ARG A 57 -2.52 -14.88 6.76
N ARG A 58 -3.04 -14.06 7.69
CA ARG A 58 -2.28 -13.35 8.74
C ARG A 58 -1.12 -12.53 8.17
N LYS A 59 -1.27 -11.99 6.96
CA LYS A 59 -0.27 -11.12 6.34
C LYS A 59 -0.11 -9.87 7.22
N LYS A 60 1.13 -9.53 7.55
CA LYS A 60 1.47 -8.33 8.34
C LYS A 60 1.67 -7.14 7.39
N THR A 61 0.59 -6.75 6.74
CA THR A 61 0.57 -5.59 5.84
C THR A 61 0.71 -4.28 6.62
N LEU A 62 1.00 -3.18 5.92
CA LEU A 62 1.18 -1.88 6.58
C LEU A 62 -0.03 -1.45 7.44
N PRO A 63 -1.30 -1.58 6.99
CA PRO A 63 -2.45 -1.26 7.84
C PRO A 63 -2.50 -2.06 9.14
N VAL A 64 -2.11 -3.34 9.10
CA VAL A 64 -2.09 -4.23 10.28
C VAL A 64 -1.01 -3.79 11.26
N ILE A 65 0.21 -3.53 10.78
CA ILE A 65 1.34 -3.11 11.62
C ILE A 65 1.00 -1.76 12.28
N ALA A 66 0.52 -0.79 11.49
CA ALA A 66 0.14 0.52 12.01
C ALA A 66 -0.96 0.43 13.09
N ALA A 67 -1.93 -0.47 12.91
CA ALA A 67 -2.95 -0.74 13.91
C ALA A 67 -2.38 -1.36 15.20
N LEU A 68 -1.46 -2.33 15.08
CA LEU A 68 -0.84 -2.99 16.22
C LEU A 68 0.04 -2.03 17.06
N GLU A 69 0.69 -1.06 16.41
CA GLU A 69 1.61 -0.12 17.06
C GLU A 69 0.92 1.06 17.76
N CYS A 70 -0.38 1.31 17.48
CA CYS A 70 -1.05 2.51 18.01
C CYS A 70 -1.37 2.46 19.53
N GLY A 71 -1.26 1.29 20.17
CA GLY A 71 -1.46 1.12 21.62
C GLY A 71 -2.92 1.23 22.11
N SER A 72 -3.90 1.32 21.20
CA SER A 72 -5.32 1.40 21.56
C SER A 72 -5.88 0.09 22.11
N SER A 73 -7.07 0.12 22.73
CA SER A 73 -7.77 -1.10 23.13
C SER A 73 -8.13 -2.00 21.94
N ALA A 74 -8.34 -1.42 20.75
CA ALA A 74 -8.53 -2.16 19.51
C ALA A 74 -7.24 -2.87 19.09
N ALA A 75 -6.07 -2.21 19.21
CA ALA A 75 -4.77 -2.79 18.94
C ALA A 75 -4.48 -4.02 19.81
N LEU A 76 -4.81 -3.94 21.11
CA LEU A 76 -4.62 -5.06 22.05
C LEU A 76 -5.48 -6.28 21.67
N LYS A 77 -6.74 -6.05 21.28
CA LYS A 77 -7.64 -7.11 20.79
C LYS A 77 -7.15 -7.72 19.48
N LEU A 78 -6.67 -6.88 18.56
CA LEU A 78 -6.08 -7.33 17.30
C LEU A 78 -4.83 -8.19 17.56
N ALA A 79 -3.99 -7.78 18.50
CA ALA A 79 -2.81 -8.53 18.90
C ALA A 79 -3.15 -9.90 19.52
N GLU A 80 -4.22 -10.00 20.32
CA GLU A 80 -4.73 -11.28 20.82
C GLU A 80 -5.16 -12.19 19.66
N LEU A 81 -5.96 -11.67 18.73
CA LEU A 81 -6.41 -12.41 17.57
C LEU A 81 -5.24 -12.91 16.72
N TYR A 82 -4.19 -12.08 16.55
CA TYR A 82 -2.97 -12.43 15.82
C TYR A 82 -2.06 -13.43 16.56
N ARG A 83 -2.18 -13.56 17.90
CA ARG A 83 -1.44 -14.56 18.71
C ARG A 83 -2.04 -15.96 18.66
N SER A 84 -3.34 -16.09 18.39
CA SER A 84 -3.97 -17.40 18.20
C SER A 84 -3.32 -18.16 17.02
N THR A 85 -3.11 -19.46 17.17
CA THR A 85 -2.63 -20.34 16.09
C THR A 85 -3.77 -20.94 15.26
N GLU A 86 -5.02 -20.73 15.67
CA GLU A 86 -6.18 -21.25 14.93
C GLU A 86 -6.39 -20.47 13.63
N PRO A 87 -6.86 -21.14 12.56
CA PRO A 87 -7.27 -20.45 11.34
C PRO A 87 -8.36 -19.41 11.65
N MET A 88 -8.23 -18.21 11.09
CA MET A 88 -9.26 -17.18 11.25
C MET A 88 -10.52 -17.60 10.51
N THR A 89 -11.66 -17.57 11.21
CA THR A 89 -12.98 -17.71 10.59
C THR A 89 -13.34 -16.44 9.81
N ALA A 90 -14.40 -16.50 8.99
CA ALA A 90 -14.90 -15.31 8.31
C ALA A 90 -15.30 -14.18 9.29
N ASN A 91 -15.82 -14.55 10.48
CA ASN A 91 -16.15 -13.59 11.53
C ASN A 91 -14.89 -12.97 12.15
N ASP A 92 -13.83 -13.76 12.35
CA ASP A 92 -12.55 -13.25 12.84
C ASP A 92 -11.91 -12.27 11.85
N VAL A 93 -12.01 -12.56 10.55
CA VAL A 93 -11.51 -11.69 9.48
C VAL A 93 -12.27 -10.37 9.45
N ALA A 94 -13.61 -10.41 9.53
CA ALA A 94 -14.43 -9.21 9.60
C ALA A 94 -14.10 -8.38 10.84
N TRP A 95 -14.01 -9.03 12.00
CA TRP A 95 -13.66 -8.36 13.26
C TRP A 95 -12.25 -7.77 13.25
N ALA A 96 -11.26 -8.48 12.71
CA ALA A 96 -9.91 -7.97 12.53
C ALA A 96 -9.90 -6.70 11.67
N SER A 97 -10.65 -6.69 10.57
CA SER A 97 -10.79 -5.52 9.70
C SER A 97 -11.36 -4.31 10.44
N GLU A 98 -12.40 -4.51 11.26
CA GLU A 98 -12.98 -3.46 12.11
C GLU A 98 -11.99 -2.96 13.17
N LEU A 99 -11.22 -3.86 13.81
CA LEU A 99 -10.21 -3.49 14.79
C LEU A 99 -9.08 -2.67 14.16
N ILE A 100 -8.66 -3.02 12.94
CA ILE A 100 -7.64 -2.27 12.18
C ILE A 100 -8.16 -0.87 11.84
N GLU A 101 -9.42 -0.75 11.42
CA GLU A 101 -10.06 0.54 11.15
C GLU A 101 -10.13 1.39 12.43
N ALA A 102 -10.64 0.82 13.53
CA ALA A 102 -10.78 1.51 14.81
C ALA A 102 -9.44 1.94 15.42
N ALA A 103 -8.37 1.17 15.18
CA ALA A 103 -7.00 1.50 15.56
C ALA A 103 -6.34 2.53 14.62
N GLY A 104 -7.02 2.95 13.54
CA GLY A 104 -6.52 3.92 12.58
C GLY A 104 -5.52 3.35 11.56
N GLY A 105 -5.38 2.03 11.48
CA GLY A 105 -4.43 1.37 10.58
C GLY A 105 -4.71 1.66 9.10
N ARG A 106 -5.99 1.65 8.69
CA ARG A 106 -6.38 1.98 7.32
C ARG A 106 -6.03 3.43 6.96
N LYS A 107 -6.35 4.37 7.85
CA LYS A 107 -6.05 5.79 7.65
C LYS A 107 -4.53 6.03 7.57
N ALA A 108 -3.75 5.36 8.42
CA ALA A 108 -2.30 5.47 8.40
C ALA A 108 -1.70 4.95 7.09
N ALA A 109 -2.19 3.82 6.58
CA ALA A 109 -1.74 3.27 5.30
C ALA A 109 -2.08 4.20 4.12
N TRP A 110 -3.29 4.76 4.07
CA TRP A 110 -3.66 5.75 3.05
C TRP A 110 -2.75 6.96 3.07
N ARG A 111 -2.53 7.55 4.25
CA ARG A 111 -1.64 8.71 4.39
C ARG A 111 -0.23 8.40 3.86
N HIS A 112 0.30 7.21 4.15
CA HIS A 112 1.63 6.84 3.67
C HIS A 112 1.67 6.61 2.15
N ALA A 113 0.60 6.04 1.58
CA ALA A 113 0.48 5.92 0.13
C ALA A 113 0.42 7.31 -0.56
N ASP A 114 -0.32 8.25 0.02
CA ASP A 114 -0.39 9.64 -0.47
C ASP A 114 0.98 10.33 -0.40
N GLU A 115 1.68 10.24 0.73
CA GLU A 115 3.04 10.77 0.91
C GLU A 115 4.02 10.23 -0.15
N LEU A 116 3.93 8.93 -0.45
CA LEU A 116 4.75 8.29 -1.49
C LEU A 116 4.33 8.74 -2.89
N MET A 117 3.04 8.97 -3.14
CA MET A 117 2.58 9.50 -4.43
C MET A 117 3.09 10.92 -4.66
N ASP A 118 3.02 11.78 -3.64
CA ASP A 118 3.57 13.14 -3.68
C ASP A 118 5.07 13.11 -3.94
N ALA A 119 5.81 12.23 -3.25
CA ALA A 119 7.24 12.04 -3.46
C ALA A 119 7.57 11.47 -4.85
N ALA A 120 6.70 10.64 -5.42
CA ALA A 120 6.86 10.16 -6.79
C ALA A 120 6.73 11.32 -7.77
N LEU A 121 5.65 12.10 -7.68
CA LEU A 121 5.39 13.23 -8.57
C LEU A 121 6.47 14.31 -8.48
N ALA A 122 6.93 14.64 -7.26
CA ALA A 122 8.01 15.59 -7.03
C ALA A 122 9.36 15.15 -7.62
N ALA A 123 9.55 13.86 -7.88
CA ALA A 123 10.77 13.34 -8.51
C ALA A 123 10.81 13.58 -10.03
N LEU A 124 9.68 13.91 -10.66
CA LEU A 124 9.62 14.20 -12.10
C LEU A 124 10.01 15.66 -12.38
N PRO A 125 10.88 15.94 -13.36
CA PRO A 125 11.15 17.32 -13.79
C PRO A 125 9.93 17.99 -14.42
N ASP A 126 9.76 19.29 -14.18
CA ASP A 126 8.66 20.13 -14.71
C ASP A 126 8.44 20.01 -16.22
N GLN A 127 9.51 19.70 -16.98
CA GLN A 127 9.47 19.64 -18.44
C GLN A 127 8.74 18.42 -19.02
N LEU A 128 8.50 17.37 -18.22
CA LEU A 128 7.67 16.23 -18.64
C LEU A 128 6.17 16.53 -18.61
N GLY A 129 5.77 17.69 -18.09
CA GLY A 129 4.36 18.06 -17.94
C GLY A 129 3.65 18.55 -19.22
N SER A 130 4.37 19.08 -20.23
CA SER A 130 3.64 19.73 -21.35
C SER A 130 4.35 19.91 -22.71
N ALA A 131 5.58 19.44 -22.95
CA ALA A 131 6.32 19.85 -24.16
C ALA A 131 6.57 18.79 -25.24
N ASP A 132 6.53 17.49 -24.93
CA ASP A 132 7.01 16.45 -25.88
C ASP A 132 5.90 15.59 -26.54
N LEU A 133 4.69 16.13 -26.67
CA LEU A 133 3.56 15.43 -27.34
C LEU A 133 2.94 16.19 -28.52
N ILE A 134 3.66 17.15 -29.14
CA ILE A 134 3.23 17.80 -30.38
C ILE A 134 4.32 17.70 -31.45
#